data_AF-D4DNC5-F1
#
_entry.id   AF-D4DNC5-F1
#
_cell.length_a   1.000
_cell.length_b   1.000
_cell.length_c   1.000
_cell.angle_alpha   90.00
_cell.angle_beta   90.00
_cell.angle_gamma   90.00
#
_symmetry.space_group_name_H-M   'P 1'
#
loop_
_entity.id
_entity.type
_entity.pdbx_description
1 polymer ?
#
loop_
_entity_poly.entity_id
_entity_poly.type
_entity_poly.pdbx_seq_one_letter_code
_entity_poly.pdbx_strand_id
1 'polypeptide(L)'
;MISLSSFVGSILNTYHKFQIPAFTPVLLNLSFIGFALFLVPYFDPPITALAWAVFVGGVLQLVFQLPWLAKQGFLNLPKLDFKNSAVNRVIKQMTPAVFAASVTQISLVINTIFASYLQSGSITWMYYADRMTELPTGVLGVALGTILLPTLSKYAGGRNPREFSKLLDWGLRLCCLLAAPAALGLAMLSFPLIATMFMNKGFTLNDAVMTKNALIACSFCVVGQIMIKVLAPAFYAQQNIKTPVKVAVFSLIVTQLMNIVFIVPLKHVGLSLSVGLGACLNAALLLTLLRLKGLYQPDAGWRRFLTKLAIALAVMCFGLWAAQSFMPMQWTDIRGWQKALQLGWLVLLGITLYFTSLALLGFRPRDFKRSEV
;
A
#
# COMPACT_ATOMS: atom_id res chain seq x y z
N MET A 1 14.04 -1.65 19.76
CA MET A 1 13.27 -0.41 20.03
C MET A 1 11.93 -0.36 19.32
N ILE A 2 11.88 -0.57 18.00
CA ILE A 2 10.63 -0.49 17.21
C ILE A 2 9.55 -1.46 17.73
N SER A 3 9.90 -2.72 18.03
CA SER A 3 8.94 -3.69 18.59
C SER A 3 8.39 -3.28 19.96
N LEU A 4 9.23 -2.67 20.81
CA LEU A 4 8.84 -2.15 22.12
C LEU A 4 7.89 -0.94 21.97
N SER A 5 8.21 -0.05 21.02
CA SER A 5 7.35 1.08 20.68
C SER A 5 5.99 0.63 20.12
N SER A 6 5.95 -0.41 19.28
CA SER A 6 4.70 -1.03 18.81
C SER A 6 3.89 -1.64 19.96
N PHE A 7 4.56 -2.26 20.94
CA PHE A 7 3.90 -2.81 22.14
C PHE A 7 3.28 -1.70 23.00
N VAL A 8 4.04 -0.65 23.32
CA VAL A 8 3.53 0.53 24.06
C VAL A 8 2.40 1.20 23.29
N GLY A 9 2.55 1.36 21.97
CA GLY A 9 1.51 1.91 21.11
C GLY A 9 0.22 1.08 21.11
N SER A 10 0.34 -0.25 21.16
CA SER A 10 -0.82 -1.15 21.26
C SER A 10 -1.57 -0.99 22.58
N ILE A 11 -0.86 -0.81 23.70
CA ILE A 11 -1.46 -0.51 25.01
C ILE A 11 -2.22 0.82 24.95
N LEU A 12 -1.58 1.88 24.42
CA LEU A 12 -2.21 3.20 24.30
C LEU A 12 -3.45 3.18 23.41
N ASN A 13 -3.47 2.35 22.35
CA ASN A 13 -4.65 2.16 21.50
C ASN A 13 -5.84 1.56 22.28
N THR A 14 -5.59 0.65 23.23
CA THR A 14 -6.65 0.10 24.10
C THR A 14 -7.27 1.17 25.01
N TYR A 15 -6.50 2.20 25.39
CA TYR A 15 -6.97 3.38 26.14
C TYR A 15 -7.47 4.52 25.24
N HIS A 16 -7.82 4.21 23.98
CA HIS A 16 -8.34 5.17 22.99
C HIS A 16 -7.41 6.35 22.65
N LYS A 17 -6.10 6.22 22.93
CA LYS A 17 -5.08 7.23 22.61
C LYS A 17 -4.44 6.99 21.25
N PHE A 18 -5.24 7.00 20.17
CA PHE A 18 -4.80 6.65 18.81
C PHE A 18 -3.81 7.65 18.19
N GLN A 19 -3.86 8.92 18.59
CA GLN A 19 -3.05 9.99 17.99
C GLN A 19 -1.55 9.85 18.32
N ILE A 20 -1.22 9.37 19.53
CA ILE A 20 0.16 9.28 19.99
C ILE A 20 0.93 8.21 19.21
N PRO A 21 0.45 6.95 19.10
CA PRO A 21 1.09 5.94 18.26
C PRO A 21 1.10 6.29 16.77
N ALA A 22 0.10 7.04 16.29
CA ALA A 22 0.04 7.48 14.89
C ALA A 22 1.12 8.52 14.55
N PHE A 23 1.58 9.32 15.52
CA PHE A 23 2.64 10.32 15.31
C PHE A 23 4.05 9.72 15.38
N THR A 24 4.23 8.59 16.08
CA THR A 24 5.52 7.93 16.29
C THR A 24 6.37 7.72 15.01
N PRO A 25 5.83 7.30 13.85
CA PRO A 25 6.61 7.16 12.61
C PRO A 25 7.27 8.47 12.13
N VAL A 26 6.70 9.63 12.46
CA VAL A 26 7.27 10.94 12.09
C VAL A 26 8.65 11.15 12.71
N LEU A 27 8.87 10.68 13.95
CA LEU A 27 10.16 10.81 14.63
C LEU A 27 11.28 10.03 13.94
N LEU A 28 10.97 8.85 13.39
CA LEU A 28 11.92 8.09 12.59
C LEU A 28 12.27 8.82 11.28
N ASN A 29 11.27 9.38 10.61
CA ASN A 29 11.50 10.17 9.39
C ASN A 29 12.33 11.43 9.66
N LEU A 30 12.06 12.14 10.77
CA LEU A 30 12.87 13.30 11.19
C LEU A 30 14.30 12.90 11.52
N SER A 31 14.50 11.75 12.17
CA SER A 31 15.84 11.20 12.41
C SER A 31 16.57 10.93 11.11
N PHE A 32 15.94 10.26 10.14
CA PHE A 32 16.53 10.04 8.81
C PHE A 32 16.91 11.35 8.11
N ILE A 33 16.01 12.34 8.09
CA ILE A 33 16.27 13.65 7.46
C ILE A 33 17.43 14.37 8.15
N GLY A 34 17.42 14.43 9.49
CA GLY A 34 18.46 15.08 10.27
C GLY A 34 19.83 14.44 10.05
N PHE A 35 19.91 13.11 10.11
CA PHE A 35 21.16 12.40 9.86
C PHE A 35 21.63 12.55 8.41
N ALA A 36 20.73 12.45 7.44
CA ALA A 36 21.06 12.59 6.02
C ALA A 36 21.61 13.99 5.68
N LEU A 37 21.06 15.04 6.28
CA LEU A 37 21.46 16.43 5.99
C LEU A 37 22.72 16.84 6.75
N PHE A 38 22.84 16.48 8.03
CA PHE A 38 23.87 17.04 8.90
C PHE A 38 24.95 16.04 9.31
N LEU A 39 24.65 14.75 9.40
CA LEU A 39 25.59 13.78 10.00
C LEU A 39 26.33 12.93 8.97
N VAL A 40 25.81 12.75 7.74
CA VAL A 40 26.47 11.97 6.68
C VAL A 40 27.96 12.29 6.47
N PRO A 41 28.41 13.57 6.45
CA PRO A 41 29.83 13.90 6.25
C PRO A 41 30.77 13.41 7.36
N TYR A 42 30.24 13.05 8.53
CA TYR A 42 31.01 12.65 9.71
C TYR A 42 31.20 11.13 9.84
N PHE A 43 30.69 10.35 8.89
CA PHE A 43 30.72 8.90 8.91
C PHE A 43 31.41 8.32 7.67
N ASP A 44 32.26 7.31 7.87
CA ASP A 44 32.88 6.53 6.79
C ASP A 44 32.70 5.01 7.07
N PRO A 45 31.94 4.25 6.26
CA PRO A 45 31.23 4.69 5.05
C PRO A 45 29.98 5.53 5.35
N PRO A 46 29.60 6.48 4.47
CA PRO A 46 28.48 7.42 4.67
C PRO A 46 27.13 6.78 5.03
N ILE A 47 26.90 5.54 4.58
CA ILE A 47 25.66 4.79 4.85
C ILE A 47 25.49 4.43 6.33
N THR A 48 26.58 4.40 7.12
CA THR A 48 26.51 4.15 8.57
C THR A 48 25.77 5.24 9.33
N ALA A 49 25.78 6.48 8.82
CA ALA A 49 24.95 7.57 9.37
C ALA A 49 23.45 7.21 9.32
N LEU A 50 22.99 6.58 8.23
CA LEU A 50 21.60 6.15 8.09
C LEU A 50 21.27 4.97 9.02
N ALA A 51 22.23 4.08 9.29
CA ALA A 51 22.06 3.02 10.29
C ALA A 51 21.88 3.59 11.71
N TRP A 52 22.68 4.60 12.08
CA TRP A 52 22.49 5.34 13.33
C TRP A 52 21.17 6.11 13.37
N ALA A 53 20.74 6.67 12.25
CA ALA A 53 19.44 7.34 12.14
C ALA A 53 18.27 6.41 12.51
N VAL A 54 18.32 5.14 12.09
CA VAL A 54 17.33 4.11 12.46
C VAL A 54 17.35 3.85 13.97
N PHE A 55 18.55 3.69 14.54
CA PHE A 55 18.71 3.43 15.97
C PHE A 55 18.15 4.59 16.81
N VAL A 56 18.60 5.81 16.53
CA VAL A 56 18.17 7.04 17.23
C VAL A 56 16.67 7.28 17.02
N GLY A 57 16.18 7.10 15.80
CA GLY A 57 14.75 7.19 15.50
C GLY A 57 13.93 6.21 16.35
N GLY A 58 14.36 4.95 16.46
CA GLY A 58 13.70 3.96 17.31
C GLY A 58 13.72 4.32 18.81
N VAL A 59 14.81 4.92 19.30
CA VAL A 59 14.89 5.42 20.68
C VAL A 59 13.90 6.58 20.89
N LEU A 60 13.90 7.58 19.99
CA LEU A 60 12.98 8.72 20.02
C LEU A 60 11.52 8.25 20.02
N GLN A 61 11.19 7.26 19.19
CA GLN A 61 9.86 6.64 19.13
C GLN A 61 9.40 6.09 20.48
N LEU A 62 10.27 5.35 21.16
CA LEU A 62 9.96 4.76 22.47
C LEU A 62 9.85 5.85 23.54
N VAL A 63 10.84 6.74 23.62
CA VAL A 63 10.91 7.81 24.63
C VAL A 63 9.72 8.75 24.53
N PHE A 64 9.26 9.08 23.32
CA PHE A 64 8.07 9.91 23.12
C PHE A 64 6.79 9.25 23.67
N GLN A 65 6.66 7.93 23.61
CA GLN A 65 5.48 7.22 24.07
C GLN A 65 5.48 6.92 25.58
N LEU A 66 6.66 6.83 26.20
CA LEU A 66 6.81 6.47 27.63
C LEU A 66 6.06 7.41 28.61
N PRO A 67 6.09 8.76 28.47
CA PRO A 67 5.34 9.66 29.36
C PRO A 67 3.82 9.43 29.31
N TRP A 68 3.30 9.04 28.15
CA TRP A 68 1.87 8.76 28.00
C TRP A 68 1.50 7.42 28.62
N LEU A 69 2.38 6.43 28.54
CA LEU A 69 2.23 5.16 29.24
C LEU A 69 2.30 5.35 30.77
N ALA A 70 3.21 6.21 31.23
CA ALA A 70 3.36 6.59 32.63
C ALA A 70 2.08 7.14 33.24
N LYS A 71 1.42 8.07 32.52
CA LYS A 71 0.13 8.65 32.92
C LYS A 71 -0.99 7.61 33.06
N GLN A 72 -0.87 6.44 32.44
CA GLN A 72 -1.83 5.34 32.57
C GLN A 72 -1.45 4.33 33.68
N GLY A 73 -0.35 4.56 34.41
CA GLY A 73 0.07 3.68 35.51
C GLY A 73 0.81 2.40 35.08
N PHE A 74 1.21 2.29 33.81
CA PHE A 74 1.84 1.08 33.24
C PHE A 74 3.38 1.13 33.18
N LEU A 75 4.04 2.05 33.89
CA LEU A 75 5.51 2.13 33.95
C LEU A 75 6.18 0.99 34.75
N ASN A 76 5.41 0.02 35.25
CA ASN A 76 5.95 -1.09 35.99
C ASN A 76 6.85 -1.97 35.11
N LEU A 77 8.01 -2.37 35.64
CA LEU A 77 8.93 -3.28 34.98
C LEU A 77 8.18 -4.56 34.53
N PRO A 78 8.40 -5.03 33.28
CA PRO A 78 7.73 -6.21 32.77
C PRO A 78 8.07 -7.43 33.65
N LYS A 79 7.07 -7.98 34.34
CA LYS A 79 7.19 -9.25 35.05
C LYS A 79 7.03 -10.38 34.04
N LEU A 80 8.10 -11.13 33.79
CA LEU A 80 8.10 -12.28 32.89
C LEU A 80 7.57 -13.52 33.63
N ASP A 81 6.26 -13.76 33.55
CA ASP A 81 5.64 -14.98 34.04
C ASP A 81 5.03 -15.79 32.90
N PHE A 82 5.85 -16.68 32.32
CA PHE A 82 5.46 -17.56 31.22
C PHE A 82 4.51 -18.69 31.65
N LYS A 83 4.29 -18.90 32.96
CA LYS A 83 3.35 -19.92 33.47
C LYS A 83 1.93 -19.39 33.60
N ASN A 84 1.73 -18.09 33.41
CA ASN A 84 0.42 -17.48 33.51
C ASN A 84 -0.50 -17.93 32.35
N SER A 85 -1.71 -18.39 32.69
CA SER A 85 -2.73 -18.85 31.73
C SER A 85 -3.14 -17.74 30.73
N ALA A 86 -3.09 -16.47 31.14
CA ALA A 86 -3.34 -15.33 30.27
C ALA A 86 -2.25 -15.18 29.18
N VAL A 87 -0.98 -15.37 29.53
CA VAL A 87 0.15 -15.34 28.58
C VAL A 87 0.00 -16.47 27.56
N ASN A 88 -0.33 -17.68 28.04
CA ASN A 88 -0.53 -18.83 27.15
C ASN A 88 -1.71 -18.61 26.17
N ARG A 89 -2.79 -17.95 26.63
CA ARG A 89 -3.92 -17.58 25.77
C ARG A 89 -3.50 -16.59 24.67
N VAL A 90 -2.71 -15.57 25.02
CA VAL A 90 -2.19 -14.58 24.06
C VAL A 90 -1.29 -15.27 23.03
N ILE A 91 -0.34 -16.12 23.48
CA ILE A 91 0.55 -16.87 22.58
C ILE A 91 -0.28 -17.72 21.59
N LYS A 92 -1.28 -18.46 22.07
CA LYS A 92 -2.13 -19.31 21.23
C LYS A 92 -2.90 -18.51 20.17
N GLN A 93 -3.28 -17.27 20.47
CA GLN A 93 -3.94 -16.37 19.51
C GLN A 93 -2.93 -15.69 18.56
N MET A 94 -1.72 -15.39 19.04
CA MET A 94 -0.66 -14.79 18.25
C MET A 94 -0.09 -15.76 17.21
N THR A 95 0.04 -17.05 17.50
CA THR A 95 0.62 -18.04 16.56
C THR A 95 0.06 -17.95 15.14
N PRO A 96 -1.27 -18.03 14.91
CA PRO A 96 -1.82 -17.91 13.55
C PRO A 96 -1.66 -16.51 12.94
N ALA A 97 -1.69 -15.45 13.76
CA ALA A 97 -1.52 -14.08 13.28
C ALA A 97 -0.07 -13.79 12.86
N VAL A 98 0.90 -14.27 13.65
CA VAL A 98 2.33 -14.20 13.34
C VAL A 98 2.62 -15.01 12.09
N PHE A 99 2.08 -16.23 11.97
CA PHE A 99 2.24 -17.02 10.74
C PHE A 99 1.71 -16.27 9.52
N ALA A 100 0.52 -15.68 9.60
CA ALA A 100 -0.04 -14.87 8.52
C ALA A 100 0.82 -13.65 8.16
N ALA A 101 1.37 -12.95 9.16
CA ALA A 101 2.27 -11.82 8.94
C ALA A 101 3.60 -12.27 8.29
N SER A 102 4.14 -13.42 8.71
CA SER A 102 5.37 -13.98 8.17
C SER A 102 5.28 -14.31 6.69
N VAL A 103 4.10 -14.65 6.15
CA VAL A 103 3.90 -14.88 4.70
C VAL A 103 4.43 -13.69 3.89
N THR A 104 4.04 -12.46 4.26
CA THR A 104 4.51 -11.26 3.54
C THR A 104 6.01 -11.06 3.66
N GLN A 105 6.59 -11.34 4.84
CA GLN A 105 8.03 -11.22 5.07
C GLN A 105 8.83 -12.27 4.30
N ILE A 106 8.35 -13.52 4.25
CA ILE A 106 8.95 -14.60 3.45
C ILE A 106 8.96 -14.19 1.98
N SER A 107 7.86 -13.63 1.46
CA SER A 107 7.81 -13.14 0.09
C SER A 107 8.87 -12.08 -0.19
N LEU A 108 9.06 -11.12 0.72
CA LEU A 108 10.05 -10.06 0.57
C LEU A 108 11.48 -10.61 0.61
N VAL A 109 11.78 -11.54 1.52
CA VAL A 109 13.09 -12.18 1.60
C VAL A 109 13.40 -12.95 0.32
N ILE A 110 12.46 -13.77 -0.17
CA ILE A 110 12.65 -14.53 -1.42
C ILE A 110 12.86 -13.57 -2.61
N ASN A 111 12.05 -12.51 -2.72
CA ASN A 111 12.23 -11.50 -3.76
C ASN A 111 13.60 -10.82 -3.67
N THR A 112 14.08 -10.54 -2.46
CA THR A 112 15.39 -9.92 -2.23
C THR A 112 16.52 -10.87 -2.62
N ILE A 113 16.38 -12.17 -2.33
CA ILE A 113 17.33 -13.20 -2.78
C ILE A 113 17.39 -13.22 -4.31
N PHE A 114 16.24 -13.30 -5.00
CA PHE A 114 16.21 -13.23 -6.47
C PHE A 114 16.83 -11.94 -7.01
N ALA A 115 16.51 -10.79 -6.39
CA ALA A 115 17.06 -9.50 -6.79
C ALA A 115 18.57 -9.37 -6.53
N SER A 116 19.12 -10.10 -5.55
CA SER A 116 20.57 -10.12 -5.27
C SER A 116 21.40 -10.80 -6.35
N TYR A 117 20.79 -11.69 -7.15
CA TYR A 117 21.42 -12.30 -8.33
C TYR A 117 21.35 -11.41 -9.57
N LEU A 118 20.60 -10.31 -9.53
CA LEU A 118 20.50 -9.34 -10.61
C LEU A 118 21.58 -8.27 -10.48
N GLN A 119 21.64 -7.38 -11.47
CA GLN A 119 22.59 -6.28 -11.48
C GLN A 119 22.48 -5.41 -10.21
N SER A 120 23.64 -4.94 -9.72
CA SER A 120 23.71 -3.96 -8.63
C SER A 120 22.78 -2.77 -8.91
N GLY A 121 21.99 -2.38 -7.91
CA GLY A 121 20.94 -1.37 -8.02
C GLY A 121 19.53 -1.93 -8.19
N SER A 122 19.36 -3.20 -8.59
CA SER A 122 18.02 -3.81 -8.79
C SER A 122 17.13 -3.73 -7.55
N ILE A 123 17.68 -4.02 -6.37
CA ILE A 123 16.97 -3.93 -5.09
C ILE A 123 16.53 -2.47 -4.83
N THR A 124 17.42 -1.51 -5.09
CA THR A 124 17.17 -0.08 -4.89
C THR A 124 16.08 0.44 -5.84
N TRP A 125 16.12 0.06 -7.12
CA TRP A 125 15.10 0.44 -8.10
C TRP A 125 13.72 -0.12 -7.73
N MET A 126 13.67 -1.39 -7.30
CA MET A 126 12.43 -2.00 -6.82
C MET A 126 11.91 -1.30 -5.55
N TYR A 127 12.80 -0.98 -4.61
CA TYR A 127 12.46 -0.28 -3.38
C TYR A 127 11.85 1.11 -3.66
N TYR A 128 12.44 1.91 -4.55
CA TYR A 128 11.89 3.22 -4.91
C TYR A 128 10.55 3.12 -5.64
N ALA A 129 10.38 2.11 -6.49
CA ALA A 129 9.10 1.84 -7.14
C ALA A 129 8.01 1.45 -6.13
N ASP A 130 8.33 0.56 -5.18
CA ASP A 130 7.40 0.08 -4.15
C ASP A 130 6.90 1.25 -3.27
N ARG A 131 7.81 2.14 -2.83
CA ARG A 131 7.49 3.36 -2.08
C ARG A 131 6.48 4.27 -2.80
N MET A 132 6.57 4.38 -4.13
CA MET A 132 5.61 5.18 -4.90
C MET A 132 4.21 4.56 -4.89
N THR A 133 4.09 3.23 -4.81
CA THR A 133 2.79 2.54 -4.73
C THR A 133 2.19 2.52 -3.33
N GLU A 134 3.01 2.66 -2.28
CA GLU A 134 2.53 2.72 -0.90
C GLU A 134 1.67 3.93 -0.62
N LEU A 135 1.91 5.08 -1.26
CA LEU A 135 1.13 6.29 -1.01
C LEU A 135 -0.34 6.12 -1.43
N PRO A 136 -0.67 5.71 -2.67
CA PRO A 136 -2.05 5.44 -3.05
C PRO A 136 -2.68 4.31 -2.26
N THR A 137 -1.95 3.19 -2.07
CA THR A 137 -2.47 2.04 -1.32
C THR A 137 -2.73 2.39 0.14
N GLY A 138 -1.87 3.21 0.75
CA GLY A 138 -1.98 3.66 2.12
C GLY A 138 -3.21 4.55 2.31
N VAL A 139 -3.31 5.64 1.54
CA VAL A 139 -4.41 6.61 1.65
C VAL A 139 -5.75 5.95 1.32
N LEU A 140 -5.88 5.33 0.15
CA LEU A 140 -7.13 4.72 -0.30
C LEU A 140 -7.49 3.49 0.53
N GLY A 141 -6.50 2.67 0.87
CA GLY A 141 -6.71 1.46 1.63
C GLY A 141 -7.13 1.72 3.08
N VAL A 142 -6.57 2.73 3.74
CA VAL A 142 -6.98 3.12 5.10
C VAL A 142 -8.36 3.76 5.07
N ALA A 143 -8.63 4.67 4.13
CA ALA A 143 -9.93 5.30 3.99
C ALA A 143 -11.06 4.27 3.77
N LEU A 144 -10.86 3.34 2.83
CA LEU A 144 -11.85 2.28 2.56
C LEU A 144 -11.97 1.30 3.72
N GLY A 145 -10.84 0.84 4.29
CA GLY A 145 -10.86 -0.14 5.38
C GLY A 145 -11.54 0.38 6.65
N THR A 146 -11.34 1.65 6.99
CA THR A 146 -11.94 2.28 8.17
C THR A 146 -13.45 2.48 8.03
N ILE A 147 -13.95 2.78 6.82
CA ILE A 147 -15.38 2.95 6.55
C ILE A 147 -16.10 1.59 6.43
N LEU A 148 -15.47 0.62 5.78
CA LEU A 148 -16.10 -0.66 5.44
C LEU A 148 -16.16 -1.62 6.63
N LEU A 149 -15.09 -1.77 7.41
CA LEU A 149 -15.03 -2.81 8.46
C LEU A 149 -16.12 -2.67 9.54
N PRO A 150 -16.37 -1.49 10.14
CA PRO A 150 -17.41 -1.33 11.17
C PRO A 150 -18.80 -1.62 10.59
N THR A 151 -19.06 -1.09 9.39
CA THR A 151 -20.34 -1.22 8.70
C THR A 151 -20.61 -2.66 8.27
N LEU A 152 -19.60 -3.36 7.73
CA LEU A 152 -19.69 -4.79 7.40
C LEU A 152 -19.93 -5.64 8.65
N SER A 153 -19.29 -5.29 9.77
CA SER A 153 -19.49 -6.00 11.04
C SER A 153 -20.91 -5.83 11.60
N LYS A 154 -21.54 -4.66 11.38
CA LYS A 154 -22.95 -4.40 11.77
C LYS A 154 -23.94 -5.32 11.03
N TYR A 155 -23.66 -5.65 9.76
CA TYR A 155 -24.52 -6.50 8.93
C TYR A 155 -24.07 -7.97 8.90
N ALA A 156 -22.95 -8.31 9.54
CA ALA A 156 -22.46 -9.68 9.65
C ALA A 156 -23.32 -10.52 10.61
N GLY A 157 -23.28 -11.85 10.47
CA GLY A 157 -24.06 -12.77 11.30
C GLY A 157 -25.47 -13.08 10.78
N GLY A 158 -25.73 -12.86 9.49
CA GLY A 158 -26.93 -13.37 8.80
C GLY A 158 -28.20 -12.54 8.98
N ARG A 159 -28.17 -11.45 9.76
CA ARG A 159 -29.36 -10.61 9.99
C ARG A 159 -29.83 -9.86 8.74
N ASN A 160 -28.93 -9.52 7.80
CA ASN A 160 -29.26 -8.85 6.53
C ASN A 160 -28.22 -9.12 5.42
N PRO A 161 -28.23 -10.31 4.79
CA PRO A 161 -27.25 -10.68 3.75
C PRO A 161 -27.31 -9.77 2.52
N ARG A 162 -28.48 -9.23 2.18
CA ARG A 162 -28.65 -8.29 1.05
C ARG A 162 -27.89 -6.99 1.27
N GLU A 163 -27.99 -6.40 2.46
CA GLU A 163 -27.30 -5.14 2.78
C GLU A 163 -25.79 -5.34 2.90
N PHE A 164 -25.35 -6.50 3.39
CA PHE A 164 -23.93 -6.89 3.36
C PHE A 164 -23.41 -6.94 1.91
N SER A 165 -24.14 -7.59 1.01
CA SER A 165 -23.76 -7.71 -0.40
C SER A 165 -23.72 -6.34 -1.11
N LYS A 166 -24.73 -5.50 -0.91
CA LYS A 166 -24.77 -4.14 -1.48
C LYS A 166 -23.63 -3.25 -0.97
N LEU A 167 -23.31 -3.34 0.32
CA LEU A 167 -22.20 -2.59 0.90
C LEU A 167 -20.87 -3.00 0.28
N LEU A 168 -20.69 -4.31 0.06
CA LEU A 168 -19.51 -4.82 -0.62
C LEU A 168 -19.48 -4.42 -2.11
N ASP A 169 -20.62 -4.45 -2.81
CA ASP A 169 -20.74 -4.00 -4.20
C ASP A 169 -20.32 -2.53 -4.34
N TRP A 170 -20.86 -1.67 -3.48
CA TRP A 170 -20.50 -0.26 -3.40
C TRP A 170 -19.00 -0.06 -3.12
N GLY A 171 -18.46 -0.79 -2.14
CA GLY A 171 -17.04 -0.74 -1.79
C GLY A 171 -16.13 -1.18 -2.95
N LEU A 172 -16.53 -2.20 -3.69
CA LEU A 172 -15.80 -2.69 -4.87
C LEU A 172 -15.88 -1.69 -6.04
N ARG A 173 -17.03 -1.06 -6.29
CA ARG A 173 -17.15 -0.01 -7.32
C ARG A 173 -16.28 1.19 -6.96
N LEU A 174 -16.32 1.64 -5.71
CA LEU A 174 -15.49 2.75 -5.24
C LEU A 174 -13.99 2.41 -5.32
N CYS A 175 -13.63 1.17 -4.98
CA CYS A 175 -12.26 0.66 -5.16
C CYS A 175 -11.82 0.74 -6.62
N CYS A 176 -12.60 0.24 -7.58
CA CYS A 176 -12.26 0.33 -9.00
C CYS A 176 -12.16 1.78 -9.48
N LEU A 177 -13.05 2.64 -9.01
CA LEU A 177 -13.10 4.06 -9.37
C LEU A 177 -11.87 4.83 -8.88
N LEU A 178 -11.29 4.47 -7.73
CA LEU A 178 -10.14 5.18 -7.18
C LEU A 178 -8.79 4.49 -7.49
N ALA A 179 -8.75 3.16 -7.46
CA ALA A 179 -7.51 2.40 -7.64
C ALA A 179 -7.06 2.35 -9.10
N ALA A 180 -7.98 2.19 -10.05
CA ALA A 180 -7.64 2.10 -11.47
C ALA A 180 -6.99 3.38 -12.04
N PRO A 181 -7.53 4.60 -11.81
CA PRO A 181 -6.85 5.82 -12.28
C PRO A 181 -5.55 6.08 -11.53
N ALA A 182 -5.45 5.71 -10.25
CA ALA A 182 -4.20 5.84 -9.49
C ALA A 182 -3.10 4.92 -10.06
N ALA A 183 -3.43 3.67 -10.36
CA ALA A 183 -2.51 2.72 -10.98
C ALA A 183 -2.05 3.21 -12.37
N LEU A 184 -3.00 3.59 -13.24
CA LEU A 184 -2.67 4.08 -14.58
C LEU A 184 -1.92 5.41 -14.56
N GLY A 185 -2.26 6.32 -13.64
CA GLY A 185 -1.54 7.57 -13.43
C GLY A 185 -0.09 7.32 -13.01
N LEU A 186 0.15 6.42 -12.06
CA LEU A 186 1.50 6.00 -11.67
C LEU A 186 2.27 5.37 -12.83
N ALA A 187 1.62 4.54 -13.66
CA ALA A 187 2.27 3.92 -14.82
C ALA A 187 2.63 4.95 -15.90
N MET A 188 1.69 5.82 -16.28
CA MET A 188 1.85 6.84 -17.34
C MET A 188 2.81 7.96 -16.92
N LEU A 189 2.78 8.36 -15.65
CA LEU A 189 3.66 9.40 -15.09
C LEU A 189 4.90 8.81 -14.40
N SER A 190 5.19 7.52 -14.58
CA SER A 190 6.28 6.81 -13.90
C SER A 190 7.62 7.51 -14.08
N PHE A 191 8.00 7.89 -15.30
CA PHE A 191 9.26 8.59 -15.54
C PHE A 191 9.28 10.00 -14.93
N PRO A 192 8.30 10.89 -15.21
CA PRO A 192 8.18 12.18 -14.54
C PRO A 192 8.27 12.11 -13.01
N LEU A 193 7.59 11.14 -12.39
CA LEU A 193 7.59 10.95 -10.94
C LEU A 193 9.00 10.63 -10.43
N ILE A 194 9.64 9.62 -11.01
CA ILE A 194 10.98 9.20 -10.61
C ILE A 194 12.02 10.30 -10.91
N ALA A 195 11.93 10.94 -12.06
CA ALA A 195 12.85 12.00 -12.46
C ALA A 195 12.73 13.26 -11.58
N THR A 196 11.53 13.56 -11.10
CA THR A 196 11.28 14.70 -10.18
C THR A 196 11.79 14.41 -8.78
N MET A 197 11.51 13.21 -8.26
CA MET A 197 11.74 12.90 -6.85
C MET A 197 13.15 12.37 -6.57
N PHE A 198 13.74 11.62 -7.50
CA PHE A 198 14.98 10.88 -7.25
C PHE A 198 16.17 11.32 -8.10
N MET A 199 15.94 11.85 -9.31
CA MET A 199 17.04 12.17 -10.24
C MET A 199 17.82 13.40 -9.77
N ASN A 200 18.95 13.11 -9.12
CA ASN A 200 19.92 14.02 -8.53
C ASN A 200 21.34 13.56 -8.91
N LYS A 201 22.40 14.24 -8.43
CA LYS A 201 23.80 13.93 -8.79
C LYS A 201 24.22 12.46 -8.59
N GLY A 202 23.61 11.75 -7.63
CA GLY A 202 23.88 10.34 -7.34
C GLY A 202 22.90 9.33 -7.96
N PHE A 203 21.93 9.78 -8.76
CA PHE A 203 20.90 8.94 -9.35
C PHE A 203 20.84 9.19 -10.86
N THR A 204 21.35 8.24 -11.64
CA THR A 204 21.58 8.41 -13.07
C THR A 204 20.28 8.31 -13.88
N LEU A 205 20.34 8.72 -15.15
CA LEU A 205 19.22 8.51 -16.09
C LEU A 205 18.89 7.02 -16.24
N ASN A 206 19.90 6.14 -16.22
CA ASN A 206 19.68 4.70 -16.27
C ASN A 206 18.90 4.22 -15.04
N ASP A 207 19.26 4.69 -13.84
CA ASP A 207 18.52 4.36 -12.61
C ASP A 207 17.07 4.82 -12.69
N ALA A 208 16.82 5.99 -13.28
CA ALA A 208 15.48 6.52 -13.50
C ALA A 208 14.67 5.65 -14.45
N VAL A 209 15.26 5.20 -15.57
CA VAL A 209 14.60 4.32 -16.54
C VAL A 209 14.34 2.93 -15.95
N MET A 210 15.29 2.37 -15.21
CA MET A 210 15.14 1.05 -14.58
C MET A 210 14.08 1.06 -13.47
N THR A 211 14.05 2.13 -12.67
CA THR A 211 13.03 2.34 -11.63
C THR A 211 11.66 2.63 -12.25
N LYS A 212 11.59 3.39 -13.35
CA LYS A 212 10.35 3.60 -14.13
C LYS A 212 9.74 2.26 -14.54
N ASN A 213 10.53 1.36 -15.12
CA ASN A 213 10.02 0.07 -15.59
C ASN A 213 9.50 -0.78 -14.42
N ALA A 214 10.20 -0.77 -13.27
CA ALA A 214 9.72 -1.41 -12.05
C ALA A 214 8.41 -0.78 -11.53
N LEU A 215 8.27 0.55 -11.58
CA LEU A 215 7.07 1.25 -11.16
C LEU A 215 5.86 0.95 -12.06
N ILE A 216 6.06 0.85 -13.38
CA ILE A 216 5.01 0.42 -14.31
C ILE A 216 4.51 -0.98 -13.94
N ALA A 217 5.42 -1.91 -13.63
CA ALA A 217 5.06 -3.25 -13.17
C ALA A 217 4.37 -3.24 -11.79
N CYS A 218 4.81 -2.38 -10.87
CA CYS A 218 4.19 -2.24 -9.55
C CYS A 218 2.80 -1.59 -9.61
N SER A 219 2.43 -0.90 -10.69
CA SER A 219 1.12 -0.25 -10.81
C SER A 219 -0.04 -1.24 -10.70
N PHE A 220 0.14 -2.47 -11.19
CA PHE A 220 -0.80 -3.58 -11.01
C PHE A 220 -1.03 -3.94 -9.53
N CYS A 221 -0.01 -3.77 -8.69
CA CYS A 221 -0.08 -4.03 -7.25
C CYS A 221 -1.11 -3.14 -6.56
N VAL A 222 -1.23 -1.88 -6.98
CA VAL A 222 -2.13 -0.88 -6.37
C VAL A 222 -3.58 -1.36 -6.42
N VAL A 223 -4.04 -1.87 -7.56
CA VAL A 223 -5.41 -2.35 -7.73
C VAL A 223 -5.66 -3.57 -6.83
N GLY A 224 -4.76 -4.55 -6.87
CA GLY A 224 -4.87 -5.76 -6.05
C GLY A 224 -4.85 -5.49 -4.55
N GLN A 225 -3.90 -4.66 -4.08
CA GLN A 225 -3.76 -4.35 -2.65
C GLN A 225 -4.96 -3.58 -2.09
N ILE A 226 -5.50 -2.61 -2.83
CA ILE A 226 -6.68 -1.87 -2.39
C ILE A 226 -7.90 -2.81 -2.38
N MET A 227 -8.07 -3.68 -3.38
CA MET A 227 -9.14 -4.68 -3.38
C MET A 227 -9.05 -5.65 -2.20
N ILE A 228 -7.86 -6.14 -1.84
CA ILE A 228 -7.67 -7.01 -0.65
C ILE A 228 -8.12 -6.27 0.61
N LYS A 229 -7.84 -4.98 0.74
CA LYS A 229 -8.25 -4.16 1.90
C LYS A 229 -9.77 -3.94 1.99
N VAL A 230 -10.51 -4.12 0.89
CA VAL A 230 -11.99 -4.14 0.87
C VAL A 230 -12.53 -5.54 1.16
N LEU A 231 -11.93 -6.57 0.56
CA LEU A 231 -12.42 -7.95 0.60
C LEU A 231 -12.06 -8.68 1.91
N ALA A 232 -10.88 -8.47 2.48
CA ALA A 232 -10.45 -9.16 3.69
C ALA A 232 -11.32 -8.81 4.92
N PRO A 233 -11.69 -7.53 5.17
CA PRO A 233 -12.66 -7.18 6.21
C PRO A 233 -13.99 -7.92 6.12
N ALA A 234 -14.47 -8.25 4.93
CA ALA A 234 -15.72 -8.99 4.75
C ALA A 234 -15.64 -10.40 5.37
N PHE A 235 -14.49 -11.06 5.30
CA PHE A 235 -14.25 -12.35 5.96
C PHE A 235 -14.05 -12.19 7.47
N TYR A 236 -13.34 -11.16 7.90
CA TYR A 236 -13.12 -10.88 9.32
C TYR A 236 -14.41 -10.54 10.06
N ALA A 237 -15.31 -9.78 9.43
CA ALA A 237 -16.64 -9.49 9.95
C ALA A 237 -17.46 -10.77 10.21
N GLN A 238 -17.19 -11.85 9.47
CA GLN A 238 -17.81 -13.16 9.66
C GLN A 238 -17.00 -14.10 10.55
N GLN A 239 -16.06 -13.56 11.34
CA GLN A 239 -15.15 -14.32 12.20
C GLN A 239 -14.29 -15.36 11.45
N ASN A 240 -14.16 -15.23 10.12
CA ASN A 240 -13.39 -16.15 9.29
C ASN A 240 -12.02 -15.56 8.94
N ILE A 241 -11.06 -15.72 9.85
CA ILE A 241 -9.69 -15.26 9.64
C ILE A 241 -8.88 -16.27 8.79
N LYS A 242 -9.26 -17.55 8.79
CA LYS A 242 -8.51 -18.64 8.15
C LYS A 242 -8.54 -18.57 6.62
N THR A 243 -9.69 -18.21 6.03
CA THR A 243 -9.82 -18.15 4.56
C THR A 243 -8.87 -17.12 3.94
N PRO A 244 -8.82 -15.85 4.39
CA PRO A 244 -7.86 -14.89 3.86
C PRO A 244 -6.39 -15.32 3.97
N VAL A 245 -6.01 -15.95 5.09
CA VAL A 245 -4.64 -16.43 5.29
C VAL A 245 -4.29 -17.54 4.30
N LYS A 246 -5.18 -18.52 4.09
CA LYS A 246 -4.96 -19.59 3.11
C LYS A 246 -4.81 -19.06 1.69
N VAL A 247 -5.65 -18.10 1.31
CA VAL A 247 -5.56 -17.45 0.00
C VAL A 247 -4.25 -16.67 -0.14
N ALA A 248 -3.84 -15.92 0.90
CA ALA A 248 -2.57 -15.20 0.88
C ALA A 248 -1.35 -16.13 0.73
N VAL A 249 -1.34 -17.28 1.42
CA VAL A 249 -0.29 -18.31 1.27
C VAL A 249 -0.29 -18.88 -0.14
N PHE A 250 -1.46 -19.23 -0.68
CA PHE A 250 -1.55 -19.74 -2.05
C PHE A 250 -1.08 -18.71 -3.08
N SER A 251 -1.52 -17.46 -2.96
CA SER A 251 -1.07 -16.37 -3.83
C SER A 251 0.44 -16.12 -3.69
N LEU A 252 1.02 -16.25 -2.50
CA LEU A 252 2.47 -16.20 -2.32
C LEU A 252 3.16 -17.29 -3.12
N ILE A 253 2.71 -18.54 -3.02
CA ILE A 253 3.31 -19.67 -3.75
C ILE A 253 3.27 -19.39 -5.26
N VAL A 254 2.11 -18.97 -5.78
CA VAL A 254 1.96 -18.62 -7.20
C VAL A 254 2.85 -17.43 -7.58
N THR A 255 3.00 -16.43 -6.72
CA THR A 255 3.91 -15.29 -6.92
C THR A 255 5.36 -15.77 -7.03
N GLN A 256 5.78 -16.70 -6.19
CA GLN A 256 7.14 -17.26 -6.27
C GLN A 256 7.36 -18.08 -7.54
N LEU A 257 6.35 -18.81 -8.02
CA LEU A 257 6.42 -19.48 -9.32
C LEU A 257 6.52 -18.47 -10.47
N MET A 258 5.74 -17.38 -10.41
CA MET A 258 5.83 -16.28 -11.38
C MET A 258 7.21 -15.62 -11.35
N ASN A 259 7.84 -15.44 -10.19
CA ASN A 259 9.20 -14.91 -10.08
C ASN A 259 10.20 -15.75 -10.87
N ILE A 260 10.15 -17.08 -10.76
CA ILE A 260 11.05 -17.98 -11.49
C ILE A 260 10.86 -17.84 -13.01
N VAL A 261 9.62 -17.68 -13.47
CA VAL A 261 9.31 -17.54 -14.90
C VAL A 261 9.68 -16.14 -15.43
N PHE A 262 9.40 -15.08 -14.68
CA PHE A 262 9.57 -13.70 -15.14
C PHE A 262 10.97 -13.14 -14.93
N ILE A 263 11.78 -13.71 -14.04
CA ILE A 263 13.15 -13.22 -13.82
C ILE A 263 14.02 -13.36 -15.09
N VAL A 264 13.80 -14.42 -15.89
CA VAL A 264 14.55 -14.66 -17.13
C VAL A 264 14.28 -13.58 -18.20
N PRO A 265 13.02 -13.31 -18.61
CA PRO A 265 12.75 -12.31 -19.64
C PRO A 265 12.76 -10.86 -19.13
N LEU A 266 12.36 -10.61 -17.88
CA LEU A 266 12.03 -9.26 -17.39
C LEU A 266 12.91 -8.79 -16.22
N LYS A 267 13.84 -9.61 -15.72
CA LYS A 267 14.75 -9.27 -14.61
C LYS A 267 13.98 -8.69 -13.39
N HIS A 268 14.39 -7.52 -12.89
CA HIS A 268 13.79 -6.86 -11.72
C HIS A 268 12.36 -6.37 -11.97
N VAL A 269 12.03 -6.06 -13.23
CA VAL A 269 10.66 -5.71 -13.66
C VAL A 269 9.76 -6.93 -13.51
N GLY A 270 10.28 -8.12 -13.82
CA GLY A 270 9.59 -9.39 -13.65
C GLY A 270 9.20 -9.65 -12.21
N LEU A 271 10.14 -9.48 -11.28
CA LEU A 271 9.88 -9.63 -9.84
C LEU A 271 8.80 -8.65 -9.35
N SER A 272 8.87 -7.39 -9.81
CA SER A 272 7.88 -6.36 -9.48
C SER A 272 6.49 -6.70 -10.03
N LEU A 273 6.43 -7.23 -11.25
CA LEU A 273 5.19 -7.64 -11.92
C LEU A 273 4.55 -8.85 -11.23
N SER A 274 5.35 -9.84 -10.84
CA SER A 274 4.87 -11.01 -10.09
C SER A 274 4.14 -10.60 -8.82
N VAL A 275 4.70 -9.66 -8.05
CA VAL A 275 4.06 -9.16 -6.82
C VAL A 275 2.73 -8.49 -7.13
N GLY A 276 2.68 -7.66 -8.17
CA GLY A 276 1.44 -7.01 -8.60
C GLY A 276 0.37 -7.99 -9.04
N LEU A 277 0.72 -8.96 -9.88
CA LEU A 277 -0.18 -10.02 -10.33
C LEU A 277 -0.60 -10.96 -9.20
N GLY A 278 0.30 -11.24 -8.25
CA GLY A 278 0.01 -12.00 -7.04
C GLY A 278 -1.03 -11.31 -6.15
N ALA A 279 -0.95 -9.99 -6.00
CA ALA A 279 -1.96 -9.20 -5.29
C ALA A 279 -3.32 -9.22 -6.01
N CYS A 280 -3.33 -9.09 -7.34
CA CYS A 280 -4.55 -9.22 -8.15
C CYS A 280 -5.17 -10.62 -8.05
N LEU A 281 -4.35 -11.67 -8.07
CA LEU A 281 -4.79 -13.05 -7.89
C LEU A 281 -5.40 -13.25 -6.49
N ASN A 282 -4.77 -12.72 -5.44
CA ASN A 282 -5.29 -12.79 -4.08
C ASN A 282 -6.67 -12.11 -3.99
N ALA A 283 -6.78 -10.88 -4.50
CA ALA A 283 -8.06 -10.17 -4.59
C ALA A 283 -9.13 -10.98 -5.36
N ALA A 284 -8.76 -11.53 -6.52
CA ALA A 284 -9.67 -12.33 -7.34
C ALA A 284 -10.16 -13.59 -6.60
N LEU A 285 -9.27 -14.31 -5.92
CA LEU A 285 -9.61 -15.50 -5.13
C LEU A 285 -10.50 -15.17 -3.93
N LEU A 286 -10.24 -14.05 -3.24
CA LEU A 286 -11.12 -13.60 -2.16
C LEU A 286 -12.52 -13.27 -2.69
N LEU A 287 -12.59 -12.57 -3.83
CA LEU A 287 -13.85 -12.21 -4.48
C LEU A 287 -14.64 -13.46 -4.92
N THR A 288 -13.97 -14.43 -5.57
CA THR A 288 -14.64 -15.68 -6.00
C THR A 288 -15.12 -16.48 -4.80
N LEU A 289 -14.34 -16.58 -3.72
CA LEU A 289 -14.76 -17.27 -2.50
C LEU A 289 -15.95 -16.59 -1.81
N LEU A 290 -16.05 -15.25 -1.83
CA LEU A 290 -17.24 -14.54 -1.34
C LEU A 290 -18.48 -14.85 -2.17
N ARG A 291 -18.33 -14.96 -3.50
CA ARG A 291 -19.43 -15.35 -4.40
C ARG A 291 -19.85 -16.81 -4.19
N LEU A 292 -18.90 -17.73 -4.13
CA LEU A 292 -19.15 -19.15 -3.93
C LEU A 292 -19.84 -19.45 -2.59
N LYS A 293 -19.52 -18.68 -1.54
CA LYS A 293 -20.19 -18.78 -0.23
C LYS A 293 -21.55 -18.06 -0.18
N GLY A 294 -22.01 -17.45 -1.28
CA GLY A 294 -23.27 -16.71 -1.33
C GLY A 294 -23.28 -15.41 -0.51
N LEU A 295 -22.10 -14.95 -0.05
CA LEU A 295 -21.95 -13.75 0.76
C LEU A 295 -21.96 -12.47 -0.08
N TYR A 296 -21.65 -12.61 -1.36
CA TYR A 296 -21.64 -11.53 -2.33
C TYR A 296 -22.35 -11.95 -3.61
N GLN A 297 -23.35 -11.17 -4.00
CA GLN A 297 -24.02 -11.23 -5.29
C GLN A 297 -23.84 -9.86 -5.95
N PRO A 298 -23.17 -9.79 -7.12
CA PRO A 298 -22.94 -8.52 -7.81
C PRO A 298 -24.27 -7.91 -8.23
N ASP A 299 -24.45 -6.61 -7.95
CA ASP A 299 -25.64 -5.89 -8.35
C ASP A 299 -25.70 -5.72 -9.88
N ALA A 300 -26.89 -5.47 -10.41
CA ALA A 300 -27.04 -5.14 -11.83
C ALA A 300 -26.21 -3.88 -12.20
N GLY A 301 -25.76 -3.83 -13.45
CA GLY A 301 -25.11 -2.64 -14.01
C GLY A 301 -23.57 -2.60 -13.95
N TRP A 302 -22.89 -3.64 -13.44
CA TRP A 302 -21.42 -3.73 -13.48
C TRP A 302 -20.84 -3.53 -14.88
N ARG A 303 -21.46 -4.10 -15.92
CA ARG A 303 -21.01 -3.91 -17.32
C ARG A 303 -21.02 -2.44 -17.72
N ARG A 304 -22.11 -1.71 -17.41
CA ARG A 304 -22.24 -0.27 -17.71
C ARG A 304 -21.28 0.58 -16.88
N PHE A 305 -21.05 0.19 -15.63
CA PHE A 305 -20.07 0.84 -14.75
C PHE A 305 -18.65 0.69 -15.31
N LEU A 306 -18.24 -0.54 -15.64
CA LEU A 306 -16.90 -0.84 -16.15
C LEU A 306 -16.66 -0.22 -17.52
N THR A 307 -17.64 -0.19 -18.43
CA THR A 307 -17.47 0.48 -19.73
C THR A 307 -17.30 1.98 -19.58
N LYS A 308 -18.10 2.66 -18.74
CA LYS A 308 -17.90 4.09 -18.47
C LYS A 308 -16.55 4.36 -17.81
N LEU A 309 -16.15 3.54 -16.83
CA LEU A 309 -14.85 3.66 -16.19
C LEU A 309 -13.72 3.47 -17.22
N ALA A 310 -13.80 2.47 -18.08
CA ALA A 310 -12.81 2.23 -19.13
C ALA A 310 -12.70 3.42 -20.09
N ILE A 311 -13.82 4.03 -20.49
CA ILE A 311 -13.82 5.24 -21.32
C ILE A 311 -13.13 6.41 -20.60
N ALA A 312 -13.48 6.66 -19.33
CA ALA A 312 -12.86 7.73 -18.55
C ALA A 312 -11.33 7.53 -18.38
N LEU A 313 -10.90 6.28 -18.14
CA LEU A 313 -9.50 5.92 -18.07
C LEU A 313 -8.79 6.07 -19.42
N ALA A 314 -9.44 5.69 -20.53
CA ALA A 314 -8.89 5.88 -21.86
C ALA A 314 -8.69 7.37 -22.20
N VAL A 315 -9.66 8.23 -21.85
CA VAL A 315 -9.55 9.68 -22.02
C VAL A 315 -8.39 10.25 -21.19
N MET A 316 -8.27 9.83 -19.92
CA MET A 316 -7.16 10.23 -19.05
C MET A 316 -5.81 9.79 -19.64
N CYS A 317 -5.65 8.52 -20.00
CA CYS A 317 -4.41 7.98 -20.54
C CYS A 317 -4.04 8.65 -21.86
N PHE A 318 -5.00 8.81 -22.78
CA PHE A 318 -4.77 9.48 -24.06
C PHE A 318 -4.38 10.94 -23.86
N GLY A 319 -5.06 11.67 -22.98
CA GLY A 319 -4.72 13.08 -22.71
C GLY A 319 -3.35 13.26 -22.05
N LEU A 320 -2.97 12.37 -21.13
CA LEU A 320 -1.61 12.37 -20.56
C LEU A 320 -0.55 12.02 -21.59
N TRP A 321 -0.79 11.00 -22.42
CA TRP A 321 0.11 10.63 -23.51
C TRP A 321 0.26 11.76 -24.54
N ALA A 322 -0.84 12.39 -24.93
CA ALA A 322 -0.84 13.53 -25.85
C ALA A 322 -0.08 14.71 -25.24
N ALA A 323 -0.32 15.05 -23.96
CA ALA A 323 0.40 16.12 -23.28
C ALA A 323 1.92 15.88 -23.25
N GLN A 324 2.34 14.65 -22.96
CA GLN A 324 3.77 14.29 -22.98
C GLN A 324 4.38 14.28 -24.39
N SER A 325 3.60 13.94 -25.42
CA SER A 325 4.07 13.83 -26.80
C SER A 325 4.16 15.19 -27.50
N PHE A 326 3.15 16.05 -27.32
CA PHE A 326 3.09 17.37 -27.96
C PHE A 326 3.86 18.45 -27.20
N MET A 327 4.07 18.26 -25.89
CA MET A 327 4.88 19.16 -25.08
C MET A 327 6.03 18.35 -24.44
N PRO A 328 7.12 18.08 -25.18
CA PRO A 328 8.25 17.35 -24.63
C PRO A 328 8.91 18.15 -23.51
N MET A 329 8.51 17.86 -22.28
CA MET A 329 9.06 18.47 -21.07
C MET A 329 10.47 17.95 -20.83
N GLN A 330 11.43 18.85 -20.64
CA GLN A 330 12.79 18.49 -20.30
C GLN A 330 12.86 18.08 -18.83
N TRP A 331 13.28 16.84 -18.57
CA TRP A 331 13.46 16.31 -17.21
C TRP A 331 14.94 16.24 -16.80
N THR A 332 15.84 16.24 -17.78
CA THR A 332 17.29 16.36 -17.60
C THR A 332 17.65 17.85 -17.62
N ASP A 333 18.52 18.28 -16.69
CA ASP A 333 19.10 19.65 -16.64
C ASP A 333 18.22 20.81 -16.12
N ILE A 334 17.01 20.55 -15.65
CA ILE A 334 16.16 21.55 -14.98
C ILE A 334 16.20 21.45 -13.45
N ARG A 335 15.94 22.58 -12.76
CA ARG A 335 15.93 22.63 -11.28
C ARG A 335 14.79 21.77 -10.71
N GLY A 336 14.98 21.19 -9.52
CA GLY A 336 14.00 20.29 -8.90
C GLY A 336 12.58 20.87 -8.75
N TRP A 337 12.45 22.17 -8.44
CA TRP A 337 11.14 22.83 -8.35
C TRP A 337 10.43 22.94 -9.71
N GLN A 338 11.18 23.11 -10.81
CA GLN A 338 10.60 23.17 -12.16
C GLN A 338 10.05 21.81 -12.56
N LYS A 339 10.77 20.72 -12.23
CA LYS A 339 10.28 19.35 -12.38
C LYS A 339 8.98 19.15 -11.60
N ALA A 340 8.93 19.63 -10.35
CA ALA A 340 7.75 19.53 -9.50
C ALA A 340 6.54 20.28 -10.08
N LEU A 341 6.73 21.46 -10.67
CA LEU A 341 5.64 22.18 -11.34
C LEU A 341 5.16 21.48 -12.60
N GLN A 342 6.07 21.00 -13.45
CA GLN A 342 5.72 20.24 -14.66
C GLN A 342 4.94 18.96 -14.30
N LEU A 343 5.41 18.24 -13.29
CA LEU A 343 4.73 17.07 -12.77
C LEU A 343 3.37 17.43 -12.16
N GLY A 344 3.31 18.49 -11.36
CA GLY A 344 2.07 18.98 -10.75
C GLY A 344 1.01 19.32 -11.80
N TRP A 345 1.42 19.97 -12.89
CA TRP A 345 0.55 20.24 -14.04
C TRP A 345 0.03 18.95 -14.68
N LEU A 346 0.90 17.97 -14.96
CA LEU A 346 0.48 16.67 -15.54
C LEU A 346 -0.49 15.91 -14.62
N VAL A 347 -0.24 15.91 -13.32
CA VAL A 347 -1.12 15.29 -12.33
C VAL A 347 -2.48 15.98 -12.31
N LEU A 348 -2.51 17.32 -12.28
CA LEU A 348 -3.76 18.09 -12.31
C LEU A 348 -4.53 17.88 -13.62
N LEU A 349 -3.83 17.81 -14.75
CA LEU A 349 -4.44 17.49 -16.04
C LEU A 349 -5.08 16.10 -16.03
N GLY A 350 -4.37 15.08 -15.55
CA GLY A 350 -4.90 13.72 -15.43
C GLY A 350 -6.12 13.63 -14.53
N ILE A 351 -6.06 14.26 -13.34
CA ILE A 351 -7.19 14.36 -12.41
C ILE A 351 -8.38 15.04 -13.09
N THR A 352 -8.15 16.17 -13.75
CA THR A 352 -9.21 16.95 -14.40
C THR A 352 -9.85 16.14 -15.53
N LEU A 353 -9.08 15.54 -16.43
CA LEU A 353 -9.58 14.70 -17.53
C LEU A 353 -10.39 13.50 -17.01
N TYR A 354 -9.89 12.86 -15.96
CA TYR A 354 -10.58 11.73 -15.35
C TYR A 354 -11.93 12.14 -14.72
N PHE A 355 -11.95 13.13 -13.83
CA PHE A 355 -13.19 13.51 -13.15
C PHE A 355 -14.20 14.20 -14.06
N THR A 356 -13.74 14.98 -15.06
CA THR A 356 -14.64 15.59 -16.06
C THR A 356 -15.26 14.54 -16.98
N SER A 357 -14.48 13.59 -17.49
CA SER A 357 -15.03 12.48 -18.29
C SER A 357 -16.00 11.61 -17.49
N LEU A 358 -15.69 11.34 -16.22
CA LEU A 358 -16.57 10.62 -15.31
C LEU A 358 -17.90 11.37 -15.10
N ALA A 359 -17.84 12.70 -14.89
CA ALA A 359 -19.02 13.55 -14.75
C ALA A 359 -19.87 13.60 -16.03
N LEU A 360 -19.24 13.73 -17.20
CA LEU A 360 -19.91 13.71 -18.51
C LEU A 360 -20.59 12.35 -18.80
N LEU A 361 -19.98 11.24 -18.36
CA LEU A 361 -20.57 9.91 -18.45
C LEU A 361 -21.69 9.68 -17.41
N GLY A 362 -22.02 10.70 -16.62
CA GLY A 362 -23.16 10.72 -15.72
C GLY A 362 -22.91 10.09 -14.36
N PHE A 363 -21.66 9.96 -13.91
CA PHE A 363 -21.38 9.68 -12.50
C PHE A 363 -21.55 10.94 -11.68
N ARG A 364 -22.38 10.89 -10.63
CA ARG A 364 -22.52 11.99 -9.70
C ARG A 364 -21.81 11.64 -8.39
N PRO A 365 -21.07 12.56 -7.76
CA PRO A 365 -20.46 12.32 -6.44
C PRO A 365 -21.48 11.89 -5.37
N ARG A 366 -22.75 12.26 -5.56
CA ARG A 366 -23.89 11.86 -4.71
C ARG A 366 -24.17 10.36 -4.76
N ASP A 367 -23.87 9.68 -5.86
CA ASP A 367 -24.09 8.24 -6.02
C ASP A 367 -23.18 7.40 -5.11
N PHE A 368 -22.10 8.01 -4.60
CA PHE A 368 -21.13 7.37 -3.71
C PHE A 368 -21.19 7.89 -2.27
N LYS A 369 -21.98 8.93 -2.00
CA LYS A 369 -22.15 9.46 -0.65
C LYS A 369 -23.30 8.72 0.02
N ARG A 370 -23.00 7.67 0.79
CA ARG A 370 -24.02 7.01 1.63
C ARG A 370 -24.37 7.97 2.77
N SER A 371 -25.58 8.53 2.74
CA SER A 371 -26.17 9.14 3.92
C SER A 371 -26.40 8.01 4.92
N GLU A 372 -25.69 8.02 6.04
CA GLU A 372 -26.16 7.27 7.20
C GLU A 372 -27.52 7.89 7.57
N VAL A 373 -28.54 7.03 7.62
CA VAL A 373 -29.83 7.33 8.23
C VAL A 373 -29.79 6.77 9.64
#